data_AF-A0A941N163-F1
#
_entry.id   AF-A0A941N163-F1
#
_cell.length_a   1.000
_cell.length_b   1.000
_cell.length_c   1.000
_cell.angle_alpha   90.00
_cell.angle_beta   90.00
_cell.angle_gamma   90.00
#
_symmetry.space_group_name_H-M   'P 1'
#
loop_
_entity.id
_entity.type
_entity.pdbx_description
1 polymer ?
#
loop_
_entity_poly.entity_id
_entity_poly.type
_entity_poly.pdbx_seq_one_letter_code
_entity_poly.pdbx_strand_id
1 'polypeptide(L)'
;MSGSLSTSASRPRVKHASESLLFGVDFTKLLTAGELLTGTPAVVLTGVSNPAGSALVPGNTVPPLVVGNGIVNPGPFANDEGGMVQTGAGVQFRLSGGVSPADYRLTVTSSTTTGNVRTVVCVLQVRDS
;
A
#
# COMPACT_ATOMS: atom_id res chain seq x y z
N MET A 1 -27.76 1.18 1.06
CA MET A 1 -26.80 1.86 0.17
C MET A 1 -25.74 0.84 -0.19
N SER A 2 -25.70 0.38 -1.45
CA SER A 2 -24.67 -0.56 -1.91
C SER A 2 -23.41 0.25 -2.24
N GLY A 3 -22.40 0.21 -1.36
CA GLY A 3 -21.12 0.86 -1.63
C GLY A 3 -20.43 0.16 -2.80
N SER A 4 -19.92 0.93 -3.77
CA SER A 4 -19.12 0.36 -4.85
C SER A 4 -17.74 -0.06 -4.31
N LEU A 5 -17.28 -1.25 -4.71
CA LEU A 5 -15.91 -1.73 -4.48
C LEU A 5 -15.12 -1.59 -5.77
N SER A 6 -13.93 -1.01 -5.70
CA SER A 6 -13.02 -0.91 -6.85
C SER A 6 -11.61 -1.25 -6.42
N THR A 7 -10.91 -2.03 -7.24
CA THR A 7 -9.54 -2.52 -7.01
C THR A 7 -8.58 -2.01 -8.08
N SER A 8 -7.42 -1.50 -7.66
CA SER A 8 -6.30 -1.18 -8.54
C SER A 8 -5.01 -1.85 -8.06
N ALA A 9 -4.02 -1.99 -8.93
CA ALA A 9 -2.68 -2.46 -8.59
C ALA A 9 -1.66 -1.32 -8.76
N SER A 10 -0.83 -1.09 -7.73
CA SER A 10 0.29 -0.15 -7.84
C SER A 10 1.53 -0.85 -8.43
N ARG A 11 2.44 -0.06 -9.01
CA ARG A 11 3.75 -0.55 -9.44
C ARG A 11 4.54 -1.10 -8.25
N PRO A 12 5.33 -2.17 -8.44
CA PRO A 12 6.22 -2.65 -7.39
C PRO A 12 7.23 -1.56 -7.00
N ARG A 13 7.39 -1.31 -5.70
CA ARG A 13 8.50 -0.50 -5.20
C ARG A 13 9.56 -1.39 -4.58
N VAL A 14 10.81 -0.94 -4.60
CA VAL A 14 11.95 -1.66 -4.02
C VAL A 14 12.51 -0.86 -2.85
N LYS A 15 12.91 -1.55 -1.78
CA LYS A 15 13.66 -0.95 -0.67
C LYS A 15 14.73 -1.91 -0.14
N HIS A 16 15.73 -1.37 0.54
CA HIS A 16 16.68 -2.19 1.29
C HIS A 16 16.05 -2.71 2.60
N ALA A 17 16.49 -3.87 3.13
CA ALA A 17 15.91 -4.43 4.37
C ALA A 17 16.02 -3.46 5.56
N SER A 18 17.16 -2.79 5.71
CA SER A 18 17.43 -1.80 6.77
C SER A 18 16.77 -0.42 6.55
N GLU A 19 16.12 -0.19 5.42
CA GLU A 19 15.54 1.11 5.08
C GLU A 19 14.13 1.29 5.65
N SER A 20 13.82 2.54 6.05
CA SER A 20 12.45 3.00 6.27
C SER A 20 11.99 3.85 5.08
N LEU A 21 10.97 3.37 4.37
CA LEU A 21 10.41 4.01 3.18
C LEU A 21 9.06 4.66 3.51
N LEU A 22 8.86 5.91 3.06
CA LEU A 22 7.53 6.49 2.98
C LEU A 22 6.83 5.99 1.71
N PHE A 23 5.82 5.15 1.87
CA PHE A 23 5.07 4.55 0.78
C PHE A 23 3.81 5.38 0.51
N GLY A 24 3.61 5.78 -0.75
CA GLY A 24 2.43 6.52 -1.19
C GLY A 24 1.61 5.68 -2.17
N VAL A 25 0.30 5.61 -1.95
CA VAL A 25 -0.64 4.85 -2.76
C VAL A 25 -1.62 5.80 -3.42
N ASP A 26 -1.68 5.73 -4.75
CA ASP A 26 -2.53 6.57 -5.58
C ASP A 26 -3.92 5.94 -5.76
N PHE A 27 -4.96 6.65 -5.32
CA PHE A 27 -6.36 6.25 -5.50
C PHE A 27 -7.05 7.03 -6.63
N THR A 28 -6.38 7.97 -7.29
CA THR A 28 -6.97 8.89 -8.26
C THR A 28 -7.76 8.18 -9.36
N LYS A 29 -7.29 7.01 -9.83
CA LYS A 29 -7.98 6.19 -10.85
C LYS A 29 -9.27 5.53 -10.37
N LEU A 30 -9.46 5.43 -9.05
CA LEU A 30 -10.64 4.84 -8.42
C LEU A 30 -11.62 5.89 -7.91
N LEU A 31 -11.22 7.16 -7.91
CA LEU A 31 -12.02 8.28 -7.43
C LEU A 31 -12.73 8.96 -8.61
N THR A 32 -13.97 9.34 -8.37
CA THR A 32 -14.70 10.25 -9.26
C THR A 32 -14.26 11.70 -9.02
N ALA A 33 -14.55 12.60 -9.97
CA ALA A 33 -14.15 13.99 -9.86
C ALA A 33 -14.74 14.65 -8.60
N GLY A 34 -13.87 15.18 -7.73
CA GLY A 34 -14.26 15.78 -6.45
C GLY A 34 -14.44 14.79 -5.29
N GLU A 35 -14.34 13.48 -5.54
CA GLU A 35 -14.33 12.45 -4.49
C GLU A 35 -12.95 12.42 -3.80
N LEU A 36 -12.95 12.37 -2.47
CA LEU A 36 -11.74 12.30 -1.67
C LEU A 36 -11.80 11.09 -0.74
N LEU A 37 -10.64 10.60 -0.31
CA LEU A 37 -10.51 9.61 0.74
C LEU A 37 -10.81 10.23 2.10
N THR A 38 -11.41 9.44 2.99
CA THR A 38 -11.80 9.87 4.34
C THR A 38 -11.51 8.80 5.38
N GLY A 39 -11.49 9.23 6.64
CA GLY A 39 -11.24 8.38 7.79
C GLY A 39 -9.78 7.91 7.88
N THR A 40 -9.58 6.79 8.56
CA THR A 40 -8.27 6.16 8.72
C THR A 40 -8.17 4.97 7.76
N PRO A 41 -7.32 5.04 6.72
CA PRO A 41 -7.11 3.92 5.82
C PRO A 41 -6.58 2.68 6.54
N ALA A 42 -7.10 1.51 6.18
CA ALA A 42 -6.58 0.24 6.64
C ALA A 42 -5.47 -0.23 5.68
N VAL A 43 -4.31 -0.59 6.23
CA VAL A 43 -3.19 -1.19 5.47
C VAL A 43 -2.90 -2.56 6.05
N VAL A 44 -3.08 -3.60 5.24
CA VAL A 44 -2.95 -4.99 5.68
C VAL A 44 -1.95 -5.71 4.80
N LEU A 45 -1.02 -6.45 5.42
CA LEU A 45 -0.17 -7.40 4.71
C LEU A 45 -1.01 -8.61 4.32
N THR A 46 -1.20 -8.83 3.02
CA THR A 46 -2.05 -9.89 2.48
C THR A 46 -1.28 -11.04 1.85
N GLY A 47 0.03 -10.91 1.69
CA GLY A 47 0.87 -12.01 1.28
C GLY A 47 2.35 -11.68 1.32
N VAL A 48 3.17 -12.73 1.41
CA VAL A 48 4.61 -12.65 1.26
C VAL A 48 5.04 -13.80 0.35
N SER A 49 5.85 -13.51 -0.66
CA SER A 49 6.53 -14.52 -1.47
C SER A 49 8.03 -14.33 -1.37
N ASN A 50 8.76 -15.36 -0.98
CA ASN A 50 10.22 -15.38 -0.95
C ASN A 50 10.74 -16.29 -2.09
N PRO A 51 11.53 -15.79 -3.05
CA PRO A 51 12.13 -16.62 -4.10
C PRO A 51 13.16 -17.64 -3.58
N ALA A 52 13.64 -17.52 -2.34
CA ALA A 52 14.58 -18.46 -1.71
C ALA A 52 13.94 -19.78 -1.20
N GLY A 53 12.68 -20.07 -1.55
CA GLY A 53 12.11 -21.41 -1.39
C GLY A 53 11.65 -21.82 0.02
N SER A 54 11.61 -20.91 0.99
CA SER A 54 10.92 -21.21 2.26
C SER A 54 9.41 -21.06 2.05
N ALA A 55 8.77 -22.17 1.69
CA ALA A 55 7.32 -22.29 1.74
C ALA A 55 6.84 -21.83 3.12
N LEU A 56 5.85 -20.94 3.13
CA LEU A 56 5.06 -20.61 4.32
C LEU A 56 4.40 -21.90 4.82
N VAL A 57 5.10 -22.67 5.64
CA VAL A 57 4.48 -23.74 6.44
C VAL A 57 3.47 -23.04 7.36
N PRO A 58 2.21 -23.50 7.45
CA PRO A 58 1.27 -22.98 8.44
C PRO A 58 1.89 -23.10 9.85
N GLY A 59 2.24 -21.96 10.45
CA GLY A 59 2.95 -21.90 11.74
C GLY A 59 4.42 -21.43 11.69
N ASN A 60 4.98 -21.14 10.50
CA ASN A 60 6.32 -20.56 10.37
C ASN A 60 6.21 -19.06 10.06
N THR A 61 6.41 -18.24 11.10
CA THR A 61 6.12 -16.80 11.15
C THR A 61 7.05 -16.02 10.20
N VAL A 62 6.52 -15.41 9.13
CA VAL A 62 7.21 -14.30 8.44
C VAL A 62 6.56 -12.98 8.85
N PRO A 63 7.15 -12.22 9.81
CA PRO A 63 6.92 -10.78 9.83
C PRO A 63 8.22 -10.03 10.19
N PRO A 64 9.02 -9.68 9.20
CA PRO A 64 10.06 -8.67 9.39
C PRO A 64 9.61 -7.28 8.92
N LEU A 65 8.52 -7.19 8.13
CA LEU A 65 8.00 -5.92 7.64
C LEU A 65 7.02 -5.30 8.65
N VAL A 66 7.36 -4.12 9.13
CA VAL A 66 6.51 -3.28 9.97
C VAL A 66 5.77 -2.30 9.07
N VAL A 67 4.44 -2.34 9.15
CA VAL A 67 3.54 -1.45 8.43
C VAL A 67 3.02 -0.39 9.40
N GLY A 68 3.41 0.86 9.18
CA GLY A 68 2.88 1.99 9.92
C GLY A 68 1.42 2.28 9.57
N ASN A 69 0.78 3.12 10.38
CA ASN A 69 -0.61 3.51 10.14
C ASN A 69 -0.76 4.24 8.81
N GLY A 70 -1.80 3.86 8.05
CA GLY A 70 -2.24 4.58 6.87
C GLY A 70 -2.83 5.93 7.26
N ILE A 71 -2.39 6.98 6.59
CA ILE A 71 -2.99 8.32 6.68
C ILE A 71 -3.39 8.77 5.28
N VAL A 72 -4.54 9.43 5.15
CA VAL A 72 -4.87 10.17 3.94
C VAL A 72 -3.83 11.29 3.77
N ASN A 73 -3.31 11.47 2.57
CA ASN A 73 -2.19 12.37 2.34
C ASN A 73 -2.58 13.84 2.66
N PRO A 74 -1.82 14.52 3.56
CA PRO A 74 -2.13 15.89 3.96
C PRO A 74 -1.69 16.93 2.92
N GLY A 75 -0.87 16.53 1.96
CA GLY A 75 -0.36 17.36 0.87
C GLY A 75 -0.14 16.54 -0.40
N PRO A 76 0.04 17.22 -1.55
CA PRO A 76 0.26 16.52 -2.81
C PRO A 76 1.61 15.80 -2.84
N PHE A 77 1.68 14.66 -3.53
CA PHE A 77 2.91 13.88 -3.71
C PHE A 77 2.99 13.27 -5.11
N ALA A 78 4.19 12.99 -5.61
CA ALA A 78 4.38 12.36 -6.91
C ALA A 78 3.98 10.88 -6.88
N ASN A 79 3.26 10.41 -7.90
CA ASN A 79 2.97 9.00 -8.09
C ASN A 79 4.07 8.29 -8.90
N ASP A 80 4.00 6.96 -8.95
CA ASP A 80 4.98 6.12 -9.68
C ASP A 80 4.83 6.18 -11.20
N GLU A 81 3.88 6.97 -11.70
CA GLU A 81 3.59 7.17 -13.13
C GLU A 81 4.07 8.55 -13.63
N GLY A 82 4.75 9.33 -12.79
CA GLY A 82 5.25 10.67 -13.13
C GLY A 82 4.20 11.79 -13.01
N GLY A 83 3.02 11.48 -12.49
CA GLY A 83 1.96 12.43 -12.15
C GLY A 83 1.99 12.85 -10.67
N MET A 84 1.02 13.67 -10.29
CA MET A 84 0.85 14.15 -8.91
C MET A 84 -0.47 13.65 -8.34
N VAL A 85 -0.42 13.04 -7.16
CA VAL A 85 -1.58 12.73 -6.32
C VAL A 85 -1.92 13.98 -5.52
N GLN A 86 -3.13 14.50 -5.71
CA GLN A 86 -3.60 15.68 -4.98
C GLN A 86 -3.90 15.35 -3.51
N THR A 87 -3.96 16.37 -2.65
CA THR A 87 -4.37 16.22 -1.25
C THR A 87 -5.70 15.49 -1.15
N GLY A 88 -5.79 14.48 -0.29
CA GLY A 88 -7.00 13.69 -0.10
C GLY A 88 -7.23 12.58 -1.13
N ALA A 89 -6.39 12.45 -2.15
CA ALA A 89 -6.55 11.45 -3.23
C ALA A 89 -5.60 10.24 -3.09
N GLY A 90 -4.81 10.17 -2.01
CA GLY A 90 -3.89 9.06 -1.77
C GLY A 90 -3.72 8.72 -0.30
N VAL A 91 -3.09 7.58 -0.05
CA VAL A 91 -2.76 7.10 1.29
C VAL A 91 -1.24 7.04 1.42
N GLN A 92 -0.71 7.54 2.53
CA GLN A 92 0.70 7.44 2.87
C GLN A 92 0.88 6.64 4.17
N PHE A 93 1.90 5.81 4.23
CA PHE A 93 2.31 5.08 5.43
C PHE A 93 3.80 4.77 5.38
N ARG A 94 4.41 4.57 6.55
CA ARG A 94 5.79 4.12 6.63
C ARG A 94 5.88 2.61 6.58
N LEU A 95 6.86 2.12 5.84
CA LEU A 95 7.28 0.73 5.83
C LEU A 95 8.70 0.64 6.36
N SER A 96 8.97 -0.28 7.29
CA SER A 96 10.30 -0.53 7.84
C SER A 96 10.55 -2.01 8.08
N GLY A 97 11.80 -2.41 8.22
CA GLY A 97 12.17 -3.83 8.30
C GLY A 97 11.87 -4.56 6.99
N GLY A 98 11.66 -5.86 7.03
CA GLY A 98 11.56 -6.71 5.85
C GLY A 98 12.75 -7.65 5.79
N VAL A 99 12.56 -8.83 5.20
CA VAL A 99 13.66 -9.75 4.91
C VAL A 99 13.86 -9.75 3.41
N SER A 100 15.12 -9.65 3.00
CA SER A 100 15.53 -9.86 1.63
C SER A 100 15.92 -11.34 1.42
N PRO A 101 15.71 -11.88 0.21
CA PRO A 101 14.86 -11.34 -0.85
C PRO A 101 13.39 -11.71 -0.54
N ALA A 102 12.46 -10.75 -0.56
CA ALA A 102 11.03 -11.07 -0.47
C ALA A 102 10.14 -10.01 -1.11
N ASP A 103 8.97 -10.45 -1.57
CA ASP A 103 7.93 -9.60 -2.13
C ASP A 103 6.72 -9.63 -1.19
N TYR A 104 6.38 -8.46 -0.66
CA TYR A 104 5.27 -8.24 0.25
C TYR A 104 4.10 -7.66 -0.53
N ARG A 105 2.93 -8.30 -0.44
CA ARG A 105 1.67 -7.79 -0.99
C ARG A 105 0.90 -7.09 0.11
N LEU A 106 0.57 -5.83 -0.12
CA LEU A 106 -0.17 -4.98 0.81
C LEU A 106 -1.51 -4.64 0.18
N THR A 107 -2.58 -4.77 0.94
CA THR A 107 -3.91 -4.28 0.55
C THR A 107 -4.23 -3.05 1.37
N VAL A 108 -4.48 -1.94 0.67
CA VAL A 108 -4.78 -0.64 1.25
C VAL A 108 -6.24 -0.33 0.95
N THR A 109 -7.02 -0.07 1.99
CA THR A 109 -8.45 0.18 1.87
C THR A 109 -8.79 1.50 2.54
N SER A 110 -9.60 2.32 1.88
CA SER A 110 -10.07 3.59 2.43
C SER A 110 -11.51 3.86 2.04
N SER A 111 -12.25 4.46 2.97
CA SER A 111 -13.55 5.05 2.70
C SER A 111 -13.39 6.36 1.93
N THR A 112 -14.48 6.83 1.34
CA THR A 112 -14.55 8.05 0.52
C THR A 112 -15.62 9.00 1.05
N THR A 113 -15.56 10.26 0.63
CA THR A 113 -16.57 11.28 0.97
C THR A 113 -17.98 10.90 0.51
N THR A 114 -18.11 10.05 -0.50
CA THR A 114 -19.39 9.57 -1.04
C THR A 114 -19.86 8.26 -0.40
N GLY A 115 -19.17 7.75 0.63
CA GLY A 115 -19.53 6.52 1.33
C GLY A 115 -19.14 5.21 0.62
N ASN A 116 -18.36 5.29 -0.46
CA ASN A 116 -17.77 4.10 -1.10
C ASN A 116 -16.51 3.65 -0.39
N VAL A 117 -16.11 2.39 -0.63
CA VAL A 117 -14.85 1.82 -0.16
C VAL A 117 -13.98 1.50 -1.37
N ARG A 118 -12.77 2.05 -1.38
CA ARG A 118 -11.78 1.81 -2.44
C ARG A 118 -10.65 0.95 -1.90
N THR A 119 -10.12 0.08 -2.76
CA THR A 119 -9.04 -0.82 -2.39
C THR A 119 -7.93 -0.75 -3.43
N VAL A 120 -6.68 -0.71 -3.00
CA VAL A 120 -5.51 -0.80 -3.89
C VAL A 120 -4.57 -1.87 -3.36
N VAL A 121 -4.12 -2.75 -4.24
CA VAL A 121 -3.12 -3.78 -3.94
C VAL A 121 -1.76 -3.26 -4.39
N CYS A 122 -0.80 -3.28 -3.48
CA CYS A 122 0.56 -2.80 -3.71
C CYS A 122 1.54 -3.95 -3.50
N VAL A 123 2.67 -3.89 -4.20
CA VAL A 123 3.78 -4.83 -4.00
C VAL A 123 5.01 -4.04 -3.53
N LEU A 124 5.59 -4.46 -2.41
CA LEU A 124 6.90 -4.00 -1.95
C LEU A 124 7.90 -5.14 -2.09
N GLN A 125 8.97 -4.91 -2.84
CA GLN A 125 10.11 -5.82 -2.94
C GLN A 125 11.19 -5.36 -1.97
N VAL A 126 11.66 -6.27 -1.12
CA VAL A 126 12.82 -6.06 -0.26
C VAL A 126 14.00 -6.80 -0.85
N ARG A 127 15.08 -6.07 -1.12
CA ARG A 127 16.31 -6.57 -1.77
C ARG A 127 17.53 -5.92 -1.10
N ASP A 128 18.58 -6.71 -0.91
CA ASP A 128 19.83 -6.25 -0.28
C ASP A 128 20.94 -5.92 -1.30
N SER A 129 20.64 -6.02 -2.61
CA SER A 129 21.57 -5.78 -3.72
C SER A 129 20.83 -5.33 -4.97
#